data_AF-A0A142XLJ1-F1
#
_entry.id   AF-A0A142XLJ1-F1
#
_cell.length_a   1.000
_cell.length_b   1.000
_cell.length_c   1.000
_cell.angle_alpha   90.00
_cell.angle_beta   90.00
_cell.angle_gamma   90.00
#
_symmetry.space_group_name_H-M   'P 1'
#
loop_
_entity.id
_entity.type
_entity.pdbx_description
1 polymer ?
#
loop_
_entity_poly.entity_id
_entity_poly.type
_entity_poly.pdbx_seq_one_letter_code
_entity_poly.pdbx_strand_id
1 'polypeptide(L)'
;MFQTGHECGKKEPRAIRTAGRAYAQAQRDAVTDEPALLATILARPDEDTPRLMFADWLDEHAQPVRAEFIRVQVRLADLLRRMARAGLCPAPRARTAAEHKRYPELFGLLARQALIWPTYSEWFPFAPVPQDHAAATCEDIFNKLCVYARSGTLPWVSLTQRGFVKAVQCSAANWLTHADALLARHPIERVRLTDVAGARDHVRHGWRNGHKCQLGFRGRKMHVLALPPSAPGSESTWPHLLEAEWPGLAFERGFD
;
A
#
# COMPACT_ATOMS: atom_id res chain seq x y z
N MET A 1 -48.91 -22.23 -48.21
CA MET A 1 -48.99 -22.69 -46.80
C MET A 1 -47.64 -22.40 -46.15
N PHE A 2 -47.62 -21.53 -45.13
CA PHE A 2 -46.53 -21.22 -44.15
C PHE A 2 -45.22 -20.60 -44.73
N GLN A 3 -44.81 -19.31 -44.55
CA GLN A 3 -44.54 -18.46 -43.36
C GLN A 3 -43.73 -19.21 -42.27
N THR A 4 -42.61 -18.79 -41.66
CA THR A 4 -41.86 -17.51 -41.42
C THR A 4 -40.51 -17.92 -40.76
N GLY A 5 -39.34 -17.38 -41.12
CA GLY A 5 -38.61 -16.32 -40.39
C GLY A 5 -38.57 -16.40 -38.85
N HIS A 6 -37.38 -16.55 -38.22
CA HIS A 6 -36.98 -15.81 -37.00
C HIS A 6 -35.52 -16.07 -36.56
N GLU A 7 -34.65 -15.08 -36.74
CA GLU A 7 -33.37 -14.95 -36.02
C GLU A 7 -33.63 -14.60 -34.54
N CYS A 8 -33.02 -15.36 -33.63
CA CYS A 8 -33.06 -15.12 -32.18
C CYS A 8 -31.92 -14.17 -31.79
N GLY A 9 -32.17 -12.86 -31.89
CA GLY A 9 -31.33 -11.84 -31.27
C GLY A 9 -31.46 -11.89 -29.75
N LYS A 10 -30.43 -12.36 -29.05
CA LYS A 10 -30.32 -12.35 -27.59
C LYS A 10 -30.20 -10.90 -27.08
N LYS A 11 -31.34 -10.23 -26.86
CA LYS A 11 -31.38 -8.97 -26.10
C LYS A 11 -31.39 -9.31 -24.61
N GLU A 12 -30.29 -9.00 -23.93
CA GLU A 12 -30.24 -9.05 -22.47
C GLU A 12 -31.31 -8.12 -21.86
N PRO A 13 -32.04 -8.54 -20.82
CA PRO A 13 -33.14 -7.78 -20.27
C PRO A 13 -32.66 -6.50 -19.56
N ARG A 14 -33.27 -5.37 -19.93
CA ARG A 14 -33.03 -3.99 -19.44
C ARG A 14 -33.02 -3.85 -17.91
N ALA A 15 -33.66 -4.77 -17.18
CA ALA A 15 -33.79 -4.76 -15.72
C ALA A 15 -32.49 -5.07 -14.96
N ILE A 16 -31.61 -5.94 -15.49
CA ILE A 16 -30.34 -6.30 -14.83
C ILE A 16 -29.36 -5.11 -14.84
N ARG A 17 -29.38 -4.33 -15.94
CA ARG A 17 -28.55 -3.12 -16.10
C ARG A 17 -28.91 -2.00 -15.12
N THR A 18 -30.19 -1.89 -14.77
CA THR A 18 -30.69 -0.85 -13.84
C THR A 18 -30.37 -1.21 -12.39
N ALA A 19 -30.50 -2.49 -12.03
CA ALA A 19 -30.18 -2.98 -10.68
C ALA A 19 -28.68 -2.87 -10.35
N GLY A 20 -27.79 -3.20 -11.29
CA GLY A 20 -26.34 -3.01 -11.11
C GLY A 20 -25.94 -1.55 -10.95
N ARG A 21 -26.62 -0.63 -11.64
CA ARG A 21 -26.39 0.82 -11.52
C ARG A 21 -26.91 1.38 -10.19
N ALA A 22 -28.07 0.92 -9.73
CA ALA A 22 -28.64 1.29 -8.43
C ALA A 22 -27.82 0.75 -7.26
N TYR A 23 -27.28 -0.48 -7.37
CA TYR A 23 -26.38 -1.07 -6.37
C TYR A 23 -25.05 -0.32 -6.29
N ALA A 24 -24.46 0.06 -7.44
CA ALA A 24 -23.26 0.88 -7.49
C ALA A 24 -23.49 2.31 -6.99
N GLN A 25 -24.68 2.88 -7.23
CA GLN A 25 -25.07 4.21 -6.72
C GLN A 25 -25.29 4.17 -5.20
N ALA A 26 -26.02 3.18 -4.68
CA ALA A 26 -26.23 3.00 -3.25
C ALA A 26 -24.92 2.71 -2.48
N GLN A 27 -23.95 2.03 -3.11
CA GLN A 27 -22.60 1.90 -2.55
C GLN A 27 -21.81 3.21 -2.54
N ARG A 28 -22.04 4.12 -3.49
CA ARG A 28 -21.44 5.47 -3.48
C ARG A 28 -22.06 6.36 -2.40
N ASP A 29 -23.38 6.31 -2.28
CA ASP A 29 -24.13 7.14 -1.33
C ASP A 29 -23.96 6.69 0.13
N ALA A 30 -23.62 5.42 0.38
CA ALA A 30 -23.30 4.90 1.71
C ALA A 30 -21.84 5.16 2.15
N VAL A 31 -21.00 5.69 1.24
CA VAL A 31 -19.55 5.83 1.40
C VAL A 31 -19.15 7.29 1.12
N THR A 32 -19.93 8.25 1.63
CA THR A 32 -19.71 9.68 1.38
C THR A 32 -18.65 10.33 2.26
N ASP A 33 -18.24 9.66 3.34
CA ASP A 33 -17.26 10.22 4.29
C ASP A 33 -15.87 9.59 4.09
N GLU A 34 -14.81 10.41 4.07
CA GLU A 34 -13.39 10.00 3.94
C GLU A 34 -13.03 8.76 4.78
N PRO A 35 -13.41 8.68 6.07
CA PRO A 35 -13.04 7.55 6.92
C PRO A 35 -13.68 6.24 6.49
N ALA A 36 -14.91 6.26 5.95
CA ALA A 36 -15.61 5.06 5.48
C ALA A 36 -14.97 4.50 4.19
N LEU A 37 -14.57 5.40 3.28
CA LEU A 37 -13.80 5.07 2.08
C LEU A 37 -12.47 4.42 2.46
N LEU A 38 -11.70 5.06 3.36
CA LEU A 38 -10.42 4.54 3.81
C LEU A 38 -10.57 3.19 4.51
N ALA A 39 -11.55 3.04 5.41
CA ALA A 39 -11.82 1.77 6.07
C ALA A 39 -12.10 0.64 5.07
N THR A 40 -12.84 0.94 3.98
CA THR A 40 -13.11 -0.04 2.92
C THR A 40 -11.84 -0.44 2.17
N ILE A 41 -10.95 0.52 1.88
CA ILE A 41 -9.66 0.26 1.23
C ILE A 41 -8.75 -0.60 2.12
N LEU A 42 -8.72 -0.31 3.43
CA LEU A 42 -7.94 -1.08 4.41
C LEU A 42 -8.47 -2.51 4.57
N ALA A 43 -9.79 -2.69 4.59
CA ALA A 43 -10.41 -4.01 4.69
C ALA A 43 -10.25 -4.85 3.41
N ARG A 44 -10.10 -4.20 2.25
CA ARG A 44 -10.00 -4.85 0.93
C ARG A 44 -8.83 -4.28 0.11
N PRO A 45 -7.58 -4.53 0.54
CA PRO A 45 -6.40 -3.91 -0.05
C PRO A 45 -6.08 -4.37 -1.49
N ASP A 46 -6.75 -5.38 -2.02
CA ASP A 46 -6.59 -5.81 -3.41
C ASP A 46 -7.63 -5.27 -4.39
N GLU A 47 -8.72 -4.66 -3.89
CA GLU A 47 -9.79 -4.16 -4.74
C GLU A 47 -9.48 -2.75 -5.29
N ASP A 48 -9.60 -2.58 -6.60
CA ASP A 48 -9.41 -1.27 -7.23
C ASP A 48 -10.64 -0.36 -7.07
N THR A 49 -11.85 -0.93 -6.93
CA THR A 49 -13.12 -0.18 -6.81
C THR A 49 -13.14 0.86 -5.68
N PRO A 50 -12.86 0.51 -4.40
CA PRO A 50 -12.90 1.50 -3.32
C PRO A 50 -11.81 2.58 -3.48
N ARG A 51 -10.70 2.28 -4.15
CA ARG A 51 -9.66 3.27 -4.47
C ARG A 51 -10.12 4.28 -5.52
N LEU A 52 -10.85 3.82 -6.53
CA LEU A 52 -11.42 4.69 -7.56
C LEU A 52 -12.55 5.56 -6.98
N MET A 53 -13.40 5.01 -6.11
CA MET A 53 -14.39 5.80 -5.36
C MET A 53 -13.71 6.87 -4.49
N PHE A 54 -12.61 6.52 -3.83
CA PHE A 54 -11.84 7.50 -3.06
C PHE A 54 -11.19 8.57 -3.95
N ALA A 55 -10.75 8.22 -5.17
CA ALA A 55 -10.28 9.21 -6.13
C ALA A 55 -11.41 10.16 -6.59
N ASP A 56 -12.62 9.65 -6.81
CA ASP A 56 -13.78 10.50 -7.14
C ASP A 56 -14.10 11.45 -5.97
N TRP A 57 -14.09 10.95 -4.74
CA TRP A 57 -14.24 11.78 -3.54
C TRP A 57 -13.15 12.86 -3.44
N LEU A 58 -11.88 12.52 -3.72
CA LEU A 58 -10.78 13.48 -3.70
C LEU A 58 -10.93 14.61 -4.73
N ASP A 59 -11.43 14.31 -5.93
CA ASP A 59 -11.73 15.34 -6.93
C ASP A 59 -12.79 16.33 -6.42
N GLU A 60 -13.85 15.80 -5.82
CA GLU A 60 -14.95 16.61 -5.25
C GLU A 60 -14.47 17.47 -4.07
N HIS A 61 -13.41 17.05 -3.38
CA HIS A 61 -12.83 17.71 -2.21
C HIS A 61 -11.54 18.48 -2.54
N ALA A 62 -11.44 19.01 -3.76
CA ALA A 62 -10.35 19.88 -4.21
C ALA A 62 -8.94 19.28 -4.10
N GLN A 63 -8.82 17.95 -4.19
CA GLN A 63 -7.55 17.21 -4.25
C GLN A 63 -7.40 16.44 -5.58
N PRO A 64 -7.57 17.10 -6.76
CA PRO A 64 -7.64 16.39 -8.05
C PRO A 64 -6.31 15.76 -8.46
N VAL A 65 -5.19 16.34 -8.03
CA VAL A 65 -3.85 15.81 -8.32
C VAL A 65 -3.62 14.47 -7.61
N ARG A 66 -4.13 14.33 -6.37
CA ARG A 66 -4.09 13.07 -5.60
C ARG A 66 -5.02 12.02 -6.19
N ALA A 67 -6.23 12.43 -6.57
CA ALA A 67 -7.19 11.57 -7.26
C ALA A 67 -6.59 10.99 -8.54
N GLU A 68 -5.97 11.85 -9.36
CA GLU A 68 -5.30 11.44 -10.58
C GLU A 68 -4.16 10.47 -10.32
N PHE A 69 -3.35 10.71 -9.29
CA PHE A 69 -2.27 9.80 -8.90
C PHE A 69 -2.78 8.38 -8.63
N ILE A 70 -3.88 8.25 -7.87
CA ILE A 70 -4.51 6.95 -7.59
C ILE A 70 -4.98 6.28 -8.89
N ARG A 71 -5.67 7.02 -9.77
CA ARG A 71 -6.18 6.50 -11.05
C ARG A 71 -5.05 6.02 -11.97
N VAL A 72 -3.98 6.80 -12.09
CA VAL A 72 -2.78 6.43 -12.87
C VAL A 72 -2.17 5.14 -12.32
N GLN A 73 -2.00 5.05 -11.00
CA GLN A 73 -1.41 3.89 -10.34
C GLN A 73 -2.28 2.63 -10.45
N VAL A 74 -3.61 2.75 -10.35
CA VAL A 74 -4.56 1.66 -10.58
C VAL A 74 -4.48 1.17 -12.03
N ARG A 75 -4.51 2.08 -13.00
CA ARG A 75 -4.40 1.73 -14.42
C ARG A 75 -3.06 1.09 -14.75
N LEU A 76 -1.98 1.56 -14.13
CA LEU A 76 -0.66 0.99 -14.26
C LEU A 76 -0.63 -0.44 -13.71
N ALA A 77 -1.14 -0.67 -12.50
CA ALA A 77 -1.24 -2.01 -11.90
C ALA A 77 -2.02 -2.99 -12.79
N ASP A 78 -3.15 -2.55 -13.35
CA ASP A 78 -3.94 -3.36 -14.26
C ASP A 78 -3.21 -3.70 -15.56
N LEU A 79 -2.60 -2.70 -16.21
CA LEU A 79 -1.83 -2.89 -17.44
C LEU A 79 -0.74 -3.95 -17.23
N LEU A 80 0.00 -3.87 -16.13
CA LEU A 80 1.03 -4.85 -15.81
C LEU A 80 0.49 -6.25 -15.57
N ARG A 81 -0.64 -6.38 -14.86
CA ARG A 81 -1.30 -7.68 -14.68
C ARG A 81 -1.72 -8.28 -16.02
N ARG A 82 -2.16 -7.45 -16.97
CA ARG A 82 -2.47 -7.90 -18.34
C ARG A 82 -1.19 -8.31 -19.10
N MET A 83 -0.14 -7.50 -19.03
CA MET A 83 1.15 -7.77 -19.68
C MET A 83 1.80 -9.06 -19.15
N ALA A 84 1.81 -9.26 -17.83
CA ALA A 84 2.33 -10.46 -17.18
C ALA A 84 1.56 -11.72 -17.63
N ARG A 85 0.23 -11.66 -17.69
CA ARG A 85 -0.60 -12.75 -18.23
C ARG A 85 -0.32 -13.05 -19.70
N ALA A 86 0.10 -12.06 -20.46
CA ALA A 86 0.53 -12.21 -21.86
C ALA A 86 2.01 -12.63 -22.01
N GLY A 87 2.74 -12.92 -20.91
CA GLY A 87 4.15 -13.30 -20.94
C GLY A 87 5.10 -12.15 -21.31
N LEU A 88 4.65 -10.89 -21.23
CA LEU A 88 5.45 -9.72 -21.54
C LEU A 88 6.25 -9.29 -20.31
N CYS A 89 7.58 -9.20 -20.46
CA CYS A 89 8.47 -8.65 -19.44
C CYS A 89 9.13 -7.37 -19.99
N PRO A 90 8.46 -6.20 -19.90
CA PRO A 90 9.11 -4.94 -20.25
C PRO A 90 10.32 -4.74 -19.33
N ALA A 91 11.43 -4.21 -19.83
CA ALA A 91 12.60 -3.90 -19.02
C ALA A 91 12.56 -2.41 -18.67
N PRO A 92 11.84 -1.97 -17.62
CA PRO A 92 11.47 -0.56 -17.45
C PRO A 92 12.67 0.35 -17.17
N ARG A 93 13.84 -0.24 -16.89
CA ARG A 93 15.12 0.44 -16.68
C ARG A 93 15.78 0.87 -17.99
N ALA A 94 15.51 0.22 -19.11
CA ALA A 94 16.22 0.50 -20.34
C ALA A 94 15.72 1.76 -21.04
N ARG A 95 14.48 2.23 -20.76
CA ARG A 95 13.81 3.45 -21.30
C ARG A 95 14.28 3.80 -22.73
N THR A 96 14.41 2.78 -23.56
CA THR A 96 14.94 2.98 -24.91
C THR A 96 13.82 3.52 -25.78
N ALA A 97 14.15 4.26 -26.84
CA ALA A 97 13.17 4.69 -27.82
C ALA A 97 12.37 3.50 -28.41
N ALA A 98 13.03 2.34 -28.56
CA ALA A 98 12.40 1.11 -29.02
C ALA A 98 11.36 0.57 -28.02
N GLU A 99 11.65 0.57 -26.73
CA GLU A 99 10.68 0.17 -25.70
C GLU A 99 9.53 1.17 -25.58
N HIS A 100 9.81 2.48 -25.65
CA HIS A 100 8.77 3.51 -25.66
C HIS A 100 7.79 3.31 -26.82
N LYS A 101 8.30 2.98 -28.01
CA LYS A 101 7.47 2.65 -29.18
C LYS A 101 6.71 1.34 -29.00
N ARG A 102 7.30 0.35 -28.34
CA ARG A 102 6.71 -0.98 -28.13
C ARG A 102 5.58 -0.96 -27.08
N TYR A 103 5.69 -0.11 -26.06
CA TYR A 103 4.75 -0.04 -24.94
C TYR A 103 4.28 1.39 -24.63
N PRO A 104 3.64 2.09 -25.58
CA PRO A 104 3.31 3.51 -25.42
C PRO A 104 2.38 3.78 -24.24
N GLU A 105 1.43 2.88 -23.95
CA GLU A 105 0.52 3.03 -22.79
C GLU A 105 1.28 2.95 -21.45
N LEU A 106 2.22 2.00 -21.32
CA LEU A 106 3.03 1.82 -20.11
C LEU A 106 3.88 3.07 -19.83
N PHE A 107 4.59 3.56 -20.85
CA PHE A 107 5.45 4.72 -20.70
C PHE A 107 4.66 6.02 -20.53
N GLY A 108 3.46 6.14 -21.12
CA GLY A 108 2.56 7.26 -20.88
C GLY A 108 2.11 7.34 -19.42
N LEU A 109 1.74 6.21 -18.82
CA LEU A 109 1.36 6.15 -17.39
C LEU A 109 2.55 6.42 -16.47
N LEU A 110 3.71 5.84 -16.76
CA LEU A 110 4.95 6.10 -16.01
C LEU A 110 5.37 7.58 -16.07
N ALA A 111 5.24 8.21 -17.25
CA ALA A 111 5.52 9.64 -17.42
C ALA A 111 4.52 10.48 -16.62
N ARG A 112 3.22 10.16 -16.66
CA ARG A 112 2.21 10.91 -15.92
C ARG A 112 2.40 10.82 -14.41
N GLN A 113 2.69 9.62 -13.91
CA GLN A 113 3.06 9.40 -12.52
C GLN A 113 4.27 10.23 -12.10
N ALA A 114 5.32 10.28 -12.93
CA ALA A 114 6.52 11.05 -12.64
C ALA A 114 6.26 12.57 -12.58
N LEU A 115 5.30 13.08 -13.37
CA LEU A 115 4.88 14.49 -13.30
C LEU A 115 4.09 14.83 -12.03
N ILE A 116 3.28 13.89 -11.54
CA ILE A 116 2.46 14.10 -10.35
C ILE A 116 3.29 13.93 -9.07
N TRP A 117 4.28 13.04 -9.08
CA TRP A 117 5.08 12.66 -7.91
C TRP A 117 5.67 13.81 -7.08
N PRO A 118 6.17 14.93 -7.64
CA PRO A 118 6.73 16.01 -6.83
C PRO A 118 5.73 16.63 -5.83
N THR A 119 4.43 16.53 -6.09
CA THR A 119 3.35 17.01 -5.19
C THR A 119 2.98 16.00 -4.10
N TYR A 120 3.56 14.79 -4.14
CA TYR A 120 3.22 13.68 -3.26
C TYR A 120 3.46 13.98 -1.78
N SER A 121 4.44 14.80 -1.42
CA SER A 121 4.73 15.14 -0.01
C SER A 121 3.58 15.89 0.67
N GLU A 122 2.72 16.57 -0.08
CA GLU A 122 1.60 17.33 0.48
C GLU A 122 0.49 16.44 1.06
N TRP A 123 0.40 15.20 0.59
CA TRP A 123 -0.67 14.28 0.99
C TRP A 123 -0.24 13.30 2.09
N PHE A 124 1.03 13.38 2.51
CA PHE A 124 1.63 12.49 3.48
C PHE A 124 2.29 13.32 4.58
N PRO A 125 1.66 13.42 5.76
CA PRO A 125 2.07 14.36 6.81
C PRO A 125 3.43 14.07 7.47
N PHE A 126 4.16 13.03 7.04
CA PHE A 126 5.36 12.53 7.71
C PHE A 126 6.63 12.47 6.84
N ALA A 127 6.63 13.07 5.65
CA ALA A 127 7.81 13.06 4.76
C ALA A 127 8.47 14.44 4.61
N PRO A 128 9.74 14.63 5.02
CA PRO A 128 10.60 15.61 4.38
C PRO A 128 10.98 15.08 2.99
N VAL A 129 10.78 15.93 1.98
CA VAL A 129 10.99 15.69 0.54
C VAL A 129 12.40 15.13 0.24
N PRO A 130 12.57 14.17 -0.69
CA PRO A 130 13.84 13.87 -1.35
C PRO A 130 14.16 14.96 -2.39
N GLN A 131 15.32 15.63 -2.27
CA GLN A 131 15.82 16.50 -3.34
C GLN A 131 16.67 15.75 -4.38
N ASP A 132 17.13 14.54 -4.09
CA ASP A 132 18.02 13.79 -4.98
C ASP A 132 17.44 12.44 -5.44
N HIS A 133 17.14 12.35 -6.74
CA HIS A 133 16.85 11.12 -7.45
C HIS A 133 18.13 10.36 -7.82
N ALA A 134 18.94 9.97 -6.83
CA ALA A 134 20.08 9.09 -7.06
C ALA A 134 19.69 7.64 -6.71
N ALA A 135 19.83 6.77 -7.70
CA ALA A 135 19.51 5.35 -7.65
C ALA A 135 20.11 4.65 -6.42
N ALA A 136 19.26 4.31 -5.44
CA ALA A 136 19.60 3.29 -4.47
C ALA A 136 19.11 1.95 -5.02
N THR A 137 20.05 1.12 -5.47
CA THR A 137 19.86 -0.29 -5.78
C THR A 137 19.36 -1.02 -4.53
N CYS A 138 18.06 -1.19 -4.47
CA CYS A 138 17.38 -2.00 -3.49
C CYS A 138 16.91 -3.24 -4.27
N GLU A 139 17.80 -4.22 -4.44
CA GLU A 139 17.57 -5.31 -5.39
C GLU A 139 16.40 -6.22 -5.00
N ASP A 140 15.99 -6.25 -3.72
CA ASP A 140 15.13 -7.33 -3.20
C ASP A 140 13.82 -6.98 -2.45
N ILE A 141 13.40 -5.71 -2.31
CA ILE A 141 12.03 -5.41 -1.80
C ILE A 141 11.16 -4.76 -2.90
N PHE A 142 11.79 -4.42 -4.03
CA PHE A 142 11.58 -3.13 -4.69
C PHE A 142 11.52 -3.27 -6.22
N ASN A 143 11.29 -4.48 -6.72
CA ASN A 143 11.23 -4.67 -8.16
C ASN A 143 9.86 -4.28 -8.75
N LYS A 144 9.92 -3.07 -9.33
CA LYS A 144 9.23 -2.58 -10.53
C LYS A 144 7.83 -2.00 -10.28
N LEU A 145 7.71 -0.70 -10.53
CA LEU A 145 6.48 0.16 -10.64
C LEU A 145 6.04 0.97 -9.42
N CYS A 146 6.82 0.93 -8.36
CA CYS A 146 6.58 1.75 -7.19
C CYS A 146 7.38 3.05 -7.26
N VAL A 147 6.92 4.06 -6.54
CA VAL A 147 7.66 5.30 -6.38
C VAL A 147 8.34 5.33 -5.01
N TYR A 148 9.57 5.84 -5.01
CA TYR A 148 10.47 5.88 -3.88
C TYR A 148 10.57 7.33 -3.39
N ALA A 149 10.35 7.54 -2.11
CA ALA A 149 10.78 8.75 -1.42
C ALA A 149 11.91 8.38 -0.45
N ARG A 150 13.11 8.94 -0.63
CA ARG A 150 14.21 8.90 0.35
C ARG A 150 14.36 10.27 0.99
N SER A 151 14.08 10.41 2.28
CA SER A 151 14.29 11.70 2.93
C SER A 151 15.79 11.97 3.18
N GLY A 152 16.25 13.20 2.93
CA GLY A 152 17.65 13.59 3.20
C GLY A 152 17.97 13.67 4.70
N THR A 153 16.95 13.83 5.54
CA THR A 153 17.11 14.06 6.99
C THR A 153 16.70 12.85 7.83
N LEU A 154 16.07 11.82 7.23
CA LEU A 154 15.62 10.60 7.90
C LEU A 154 15.78 9.36 6.99
N PRO A 155 16.20 8.19 7.49
CA PRO A 155 16.39 6.98 6.69
C PRO A 155 15.06 6.26 6.38
N TRP A 156 14.06 6.99 5.88
CA TRP A 156 12.76 6.42 5.50
C TRP A 156 12.67 6.20 4.00
N VAL A 157 12.18 5.02 3.60
CA VAL A 157 11.80 4.69 2.23
C VAL A 157 10.39 4.11 2.26
N SER A 158 9.48 4.63 1.44
CA SER A 158 8.14 4.06 1.28
C SER A 158 7.94 3.53 -0.14
N LEU A 159 7.18 2.44 -0.22
CA LEU A 159 6.72 1.81 -1.45
C LEU A 159 5.24 2.14 -1.63
N THR A 160 4.92 2.91 -2.65
CA THR A 160 3.53 3.23 -2.98
C THR A 160 3.03 2.35 -4.12
N GLN A 161 1.86 1.74 -3.92
CA GLN A 161 1.17 0.95 -4.93
C GLN A 161 -0.31 1.33 -4.96
N ARG A 162 -0.87 1.50 -6.17
CA ARG A 162 -2.30 1.85 -6.36
C ARG A 162 -2.72 3.09 -5.56
N GLY A 163 -1.78 4.04 -5.39
CA GLY A 163 -2.02 5.31 -4.70
C GLY A 163 -1.84 5.32 -3.17
N PHE A 164 -1.48 4.18 -2.55
CA PHE A 164 -1.30 4.07 -1.10
C PHE A 164 0.04 3.43 -0.73
N VAL A 165 0.53 3.72 0.47
CA VAL A 165 1.75 3.09 0.99
C VAL A 165 1.46 1.62 1.28
N LYS A 166 2.25 0.74 0.69
CA LYS A 166 2.16 -0.71 0.82
C LYS A 166 3.31 -1.30 1.63
N ALA A 167 4.48 -0.69 1.54
CA ALA A 167 5.62 -1.07 2.36
C ALA A 167 6.39 0.15 2.83
N VAL A 168 7.04 0.02 3.99
CA VAL A 168 7.88 1.07 4.58
C VAL A 168 9.19 0.46 5.04
N GLN A 169 10.29 1.15 4.80
CA GLN A 169 11.56 0.93 5.45
C GLN A 169 11.88 2.14 6.33
N CYS A 170 12.13 1.93 7.62
CA CYS A 170 12.41 3.00 8.59
C CYS A 170 13.12 2.45 9.84
N SER A 171 13.59 3.31 10.73
CA SER A 171 14.07 2.85 12.05
C SER A 171 12.92 2.40 12.95
N ALA A 172 13.20 1.55 13.93
CA ALA A 172 12.15 1.02 14.81
C ALA A 172 11.51 2.09 15.70
N ALA A 173 12.28 3.06 16.20
CA ALA A 173 11.75 4.18 16.98
C ALA A 173 10.72 5.00 16.17
N ASN A 174 11.03 5.18 14.90
CA ASN A 174 10.22 5.87 13.92
C ASN A 174 8.94 5.10 13.58
N TRP A 175 9.05 3.79 13.33
CA TRP A 175 7.88 2.93 13.20
C TRP A 175 6.97 3.01 14.42
N LEU A 176 7.54 2.83 15.63
CA LEU A 176 6.77 2.85 16.89
C LEU A 176 5.99 4.15 17.11
N THR A 177 6.56 5.27 16.65
CA THR A 177 5.97 6.61 16.76
C THR A 177 4.81 6.82 15.79
N HIS A 178 4.91 6.29 14.56
CA HIS A 178 4.00 6.63 13.47
C HIS A 178 3.11 5.48 12.97
N ALA A 179 3.32 4.25 13.44
CA ALA A 179 2.65 3.05 12.93
C ALA A 179 1.12 3.19 12.93
N ASP A 180 0.51 3.68 14.01
CA ASP A 180 -0.95 3.74 14.10
C ASP A 180 -1.53 4.75 13.10
N ALA A 181 -0.89 5.91 12.95
CA ALA A 181 -1.30 6.92 11.96
C ALA A 181 -1.15 6.40 10.52
N LEU A 182 -0.09 5.62 10.26
CA LEU A 182 0.14 5.01 8.95
C LEU A 182 -0.89 3.92 8.65
N LEU A 183 -1.08 2.98 9.57
CA LEU A 183 -2.01 1.86 9.42
C LEU A 183 -3.48 2.32 9.36
N ALA A 184 -3.82 3.46 9.96
CA ALA A 184 -5.15 4.05 9.87
C ALA A 184 -5.49 4.60 8.47
N ARG A 185 -4.50 4.80 7.58
CA ARG A 185 -4.70 5.44 6.27
C ARG A 185 -4.12 4.64 5.10
N HIS A 186 -3.28 3.66 5.37
CA HIS A 186 -2.54 2.92 4.35
C HIS A 186 -2.60 1.40 4.57
N PRO A 187 -2.89 0.62 3.52
CA PRO A 187 -2.86 -0.84 3.56
C PRO A 187 -1.40 -1.31 3.49
N ILE A 188 -0.65 -1.06 4.56
CA ILE A 188 0.74 -1.49 4.68
C ILE A 188 0.75 -2.99 4.97
N GLU A 189 1.50 -3.74 4.16
CA GLU A 189 1.63 -5.19 4.28
C GLU A 189 3.04 -5.59 4.75
N ARG A 190 4.02 -4.69 4.59
CA ARG A 190 5.44 -4.97 4.90
C ARG A 190 6.14 -3.78 5.55
N VAL A 191 6.93 -4.06 6.58
CA VAL A 191 7.79 -3.08 7.25
C VAL A 191 9.20 -3.63 7.36
N ARG A 192 10.18 -2.91 6.82
CA ARG A 192 11.60 -3.19 7.02
C ARG A 192 12.19 -2.24 8.06
N LEU A 193 12.71 -2.79 9.15
CA LEU A 193 13.34 -1.99 10.19
C LEU A 193 14.83 -1.84 9.92
N THR A 194 15.32 -0.61 9.74
CA THR A 194 16.75 -0.34 9.48
C THR A 194 17.62 -0.48 10.72
N ASP A 195 17.03 -0.27 11.90
CA ASP A 195 17.62 -0.59 13.18
C ASP A 195 16.62 -1.39 14.02
N VAL A 196 17.13 -2.37 14.76
CA VAL A 196 16.34 -3.11 15.75
C VAL A 196 16.85 -2.81 17.16
N ALA A 197 18.10 -2.35 17.29
CA ALA A 197 18.72 -1.99 18.55
C ALA A 197 18.02 -0.80 19.22
N GLY A 198 17.69 0.26 18.47
CA GLY A 198 16.96 1.43 18.99
C GLY A 198 15.55 1.09 19.49
N ALA A 199 14.99 -0.03 19.05
CA ALA A 199 13.70 -0.53 19.50
C ALA A 199 13.75 -1.17 20.90
N ARG A 200 14.89 -1.73 21.30
CA ARG A 200 15.07 -2.42 22.58
C ARG A 200 14.81 -1.47 23.76
N ASP A 201 15.22 -0.21 23.64
CA ASP A 201 15.01 0.82 24.65
C ASP A 201 13.52 1.15 24.87
N HIS A 202 12.68 0.81 23.87
CA HIS A 202 11.24 0.96 23.94
C HIS A 202 10.52 -0.30 24.44
N VAL A 203 11.21 -1.43 24.64
CA VAL A 203 10.61 -2.65 25.18
C VAL A 203 10.49 -2.57 26.69
N ARG A 204 9.30 -2.86 27.20
CA ARG A 204 9.01 -3.12 28.60
C ARG A 204 8.78 -4.61 28.78
N HIS A 205 9.25 -5.15 29.88
CA HIS A 205 9.05 -6.54 30.24
C HIS A 205 8.59 -6.68 31.68
N GLY A 206 7.84 -7.74 31.97
CA GLY A 206 7.35 -8.11 33.29
C GLY A 206 7.10 -9.61 33.40
N TRP A 207 6.98 -10.12 34.61
CA TRP A 207 6.83 -11.56 34.86
C TRP A 207 5.40 -11.93 35.25
N ARG A 208 4.89 -13.03 34.68
CA ARG A 208 3.59 -13.60 35.04
C ARG A 208 3.73 -15.12 35.21
N ASN A 209 3.88 -15.59 36.44
CA ASN A 209 3.91 -17.01 36.82
C ASN A 209 5.01 -17.86 36.14
N GLY A 210 6.29 -17.60 36.45
CA GLY A 210 7.45 -18.49 36.21
C GLY A 210 7.89 -18.69 34.75
N HIS A 211 6.95 -18.89 33.82
CA HIS A 211 7.21 -19.24 32.42
C HIS A 211 6.49 -18.33 31.40
N LYS A 212 5.73 -17.33 31.84
CA LYS A 212 5.12 -16.34 30.94
C LYS A 212 5.71 -14.96 31.22
N CYS A 213 6.17 -14.31 30.15
CA CYS A 213 6.65 -12.94 30.21
C CYS A 213 5.59 -12.03 29.58
N GLN A 214 5.35 -10.88 30.20
CA GLN A 214 4.64 -9.78 29.58
C GLN A 214 5.66 -8.91 28.86
N LEU A 215 5.54 -8.75 27.54
CA LEU A 215 6.35 -7.83 26.74
C LEU A 215 5.45 -6.79 26.09
N GLY A 216 5.91 -5.56 25.97
CA GLY A 216 5.15 -4.51 25.31
C GLY A 216 6.03 -3.32 24.99
N PHE A 217 5.58 -2.49 24.06
CA PHE A 217 6.24 -1.22 23.79
C PHE A 217 5.86 -0.17 24.84
N ARG A 218 6.76 0.78 25.13
CA ARG A 218 6.45 1.98 25.90
C ARG A 218 5.25 2.70 25.27
N GLY A 219 4.27 3.06 26.09
CA GLY A 219 3.04 3.71 25.63
C GLY A 219 2.00 2.79 24.97
N ARG A 220 2.31 1.50 24.74
CA ARG A 220 1.40 0.52 24.12
C ARG A 220 1.00 -0.58 25.11
N LYS A 221 0.08 -1.45 24.67
CA LYS A 221 -0.42 -2.59 25.45
C LYS A 221 0.70 -3.60 25.76
N MET A 222 0.61 -4.26 26.91
CA MET A 222 1.47 -5.40 27.24
C MET A 222 0.85 -6.70 26.72
N HIS A 223 1.65 -7.52 26.07
CA HIS A 223 1.30 -8.83 25.52
C HIS A 223 1.90 -9.94 26.37
N VAL A 224 1.12 -10.99 26.65
CA VAL A 224 1.61 -12.16 27.37
C VAL A 224 2.15 -13.14 26.35
N LEU A 225 3.47 -13.36 26.36
CA LEU A 225 4.14 -14.28 25.46
C LEU A 225 4.68 -15.49 26.23
N ALA A 226 4.50 -16.67 25.64
CA ALA A 226 5.11 -17.90 26.13
C ALA A 226 6.57 -17.92 25.66
N LEU A 227 7.46 -17.37 26.48
CA LEU A 227 8.89 -17.23 26.19
C LEU A 227 9.70 -17.96 27.26
N PRO A 228 10.87 -18.52 26.91
CA PRO A 228 11.75 -19.10 27.90
C PRO A 228 12.20 -18.01 28.90
N PRO A 229 12.39 -18.35 30.19
CA PRO A 229 12.65 -17.37 31.23
C PRO A 229 13.87 -16.46 30.97
N SER A 230 14.88 -16.94 30.27
CA SER A 230 16.13 -16.19 30.02
C SER A 230 16.10 -15.27 28.80
N ALA A 231 15.02 -15.25 28.02
CA ALA A 231 14.96 -14.47 26.78
C ALA A 231 14.25 -13.09 26.80
N PRO A 232 13.59 -12.59 27.87
CA PRO A 232 12.74 -11.41 27.74
C PRO A 232 13.52 -10.15 27.33
N GLY A 233 13.03 -9.45 26.30
CA GLY A 233 13.69 -8.25 25.77
C GLY A 233 14.93 -8.53 24.91
N SER A 234 15.29 -9.80 24.70
CA SER A 234 16.34 -10.18 23.76
C SER A 234 15.88 -10.02 22.31
N GLU A 235 16.82 -10.04 21.38
CA GLU A 235 16.54 -9.96 19.95
C GLU A 235 15.68 -11.12 19.42
N SER A 236 15.71 -12.29 20.07
CA SER A 236 14.89 -13.44 19.67
C SER A 236 13.42 -13.28 20.06
N THR A 237 13.09 -12.40 21.01
CA THR A 237 11.70 -12.12 21.40
C THR A 237 11.02 -11.09 20.51
N TRP A 238 11.81 -10.31 19.78
CA TRP A 238 11.34 -9.21 18.94
C TRP A 238 10.29 -9.63 17.89
N PRO A 239 10.48 -10.71 17.10
CA PRO A 239 9.49 -11.10 16.09
C PRO A 239 8.14 -11.46 16.72
N HIS A 240 8.16 -12.13 17.88
CA HIS A 240 6.95 -12.51 18.59
C HIS A 240 6.19 -11.30 19.15
N LEU A 241 6.91 -10.28 19.63
CA LEU A 241 6.30 -9.05 20.11
C LEU A 241 5.71 -8.22 18.96
N LEU A 242 6.40 -8.14 17.83
CA LEU A 242 5.90 -7.45 16.64
C LEU A 242 4.62 -8.11 16.09
N GLU A 243 4.61 -9.43 15.97
CA GLU A 243 3.42 -10.18 15.53
C GLU A 243 2.24 -10.01 16.50
N ALA A 244 2.51 -9.95 17.81
CA ALA A 244 1.46 -9.73 18.80
C ALA A 244 0.88 -8.31 18.76
N GLU A 245 1.70 -7.30 18.48
CA GLU A 245 1.27 -5.89 18.39
C GLU A 245 0.57 -5.58 17.05
N TRP A 246 1.12 -6.07 15.94
CA TRP A 246 0.61 -5.86 14.58
C TRP A 246 0.45 -7.18 13.84
N PRO A 247 -0.61 -7.95 14.15
CA PRO A 247 -0.83 -9.26 13.56
C PRO A 247 -1.04 -9.15 12.05
N GLY A 248 -0.39 -10.04 11.29
CA GLY A 248 -0.49 -10.09 9.83
C GLY A 248 0.38 -9.07 9.06
N LEU A 249 1.17 -8.25 9.76
CA LEU A 249 2.13 -7.34 9.14
C LEU A 249 3.50 -8.01 9.01
N ALA A 250 4.04 -8.09 7.79
CA ALA A 250 5.34 -8.72 7.58
C ALA A 250 6.48 -7.78 8.00
N PHE A 251 7.23 -8.16 9.04
CA PHE A 251 8.41 -7.43 9.48
C PHE A 251 9.71 -8.05 8.97
N GLU A 252 10.54 -7.24 8.31
CA GLU A 252 11.87 -7.60 7.84
C GLU A 252 12.93 -6.82 8.64
N ARG A 253 14.07 -7.45 8.92
CA ARG A 253 15.22 -6.78 9.56
C ARG A 253 16.09 -6.09 8.51
N GLY A 254 16.92 -5.16 8.96
CA GLY A 254 17.77 -4.29 8.13
C GLY A 254 18.68 -5.05 7.16
N PHE A 255 19.40 -4.31 6.32
CA PHE A 255 20.41 -4.89 5.44
C PHE A 255 21.53 -5.50 6.30
N ASP A 256 21.67 -6.82 6.24
CA ASP A 256 22.98 -7.44 6.47
C ASP A 256 24.00 -6.86 5.45
#